data_AF-A0A2X1QXB6-F1
#
_entry.id   AF-A0A2X1QXB6-F1
#
_cell.length_a   1.000
_cell.length_b   1.000
_cell.length_c   1.000
_cell.angle_alpha   90.00
_cell.angle_beta   90.00
_cell.angle_gamma   90.00
#
_symmetry.space_group_name_H-M   'P 1'
#
loop_
_entity.id
_entity.type
_entity.pdbx_description
1 polymer ?
#
loop_
_entity_poly.entity_id
_entity_poly.type
_entity_poly.pdbx_seq_one_letter_code
_entity_poly.pdbx_strand_id
1 'polypeptide(L)' 'MQNGAVWRIQLGPFADKAQANAVQQRLQSEAQLQSFITRAN' A
#
# COMPACT_ATOMS: atom_id res chain seq x y z
N MET A 1 -25.35 -5.08 6.98
CA MET A 1 -24.86 -3.69 7.02
C MET A 1 -23.98 -3.50 5.79
N GLN A 2 -24.35 -2.59 4.88
CA GLN A 2 -23.62 -2.37 3.63
C GLN A 2 -22.26 -1.75 3.98
N ASN A 3 -21.17 -2.44 3.63
CA ASN A 3 -19.81 -1.90 3.77
C ASN A 3 -19.76 -0.56 3.03
N GLY A 4 -19.61 0.54 3.78
CA GLY A 4 -19.50 1.88 3.21
C GLY A 4 -18.39 1.95 2.16
N ALA A 5 -18.49 2.89 1.22
CA ALA A 5 -17.53 3.02 0.13
C ALA A 5 -16.09 3.07 0.66
N VAL A 6 -15.28 2.05 0.30
CA VAL A 6 -13.87 1.96 0.66
C VAL A 6 -13.05 2.58 -0.47
N TRP A 7 -12.27 3.61 -0.14
CA TRP A 7 -11.32 4.22 -1.07
C TRP A 7 -9.93 3.67 -0.79
N ARG A 8 -9.33 2.99 -1.78
CA ARG A 8 -7.97 2.44 -1.68
C ARG A 8 -7.03 3.36 -2.44
N ILE A 9 -5.92 3.72 -1.81
CA ILE A 9 -4.87 4.51 -2.43
C ILE A 9 -3.80 3.53 -2.93
N GLN A 10 -3.49 3.59 -4.23
CA GLN A 10 -2.38 2.85 -4.81
C GLN A 10 -1.17 3.76 -4.94
N LEU A 11 -0.03 3.28 -4.44
CA LEU A 11 1.28 3.89 -4.67
C LEU A 11 2.04 3.01 -5.66
N GLY A 12 2.57 3.59 -6.74
CA GLY A 12 3.29 2.85 -7.79
C GLY A 12 2.51 2.74 -9.11
N PRO A 13 3.20 2.33 -10.19
CA PRO A 13 3.93 1.07 -10.26
C PRO A 13 5.35 1.14 -9.70
N PHE A 14 5.79 0.05 -9.09
CA PHE A 14 7.18 -0.13 -8.65
C PHE A 14 7.88 -1.12 -9.58
N ALA A 15 9.13 -0.83 -9.94
CA ALA A 15 9.90 -1.67 -10.86
C ALA A 15 10.27 -3.03 -10.23
N ASP A 16 10.44 -3.05 -8.90
CA ASP A 16 10.77 -4.24 -8.13
C ASP A 16 10.08 -4.25 -6.76
N LYS A 17 10.12 -5.40 -6.09
CA LYS A 17 9.51 -5.59 -4.76
C LYS A 17 10.24 -4.83 -3.66
N ALA A 18 11.55 -4.59 -3.80
CA ALA A 18 12.33 -3.89 -2.78
C ALA A 18 11.90 -2.42 -2.66
N GLN A 19 11.61 -1.77 -3.78
CA GLN A 19 11.04 -0.41 -3.81
C GLN A 19 9.67 -0.36 -3.13
N ALA A 20 8.79 -1.33 -3.42
CA ALA A 20 7.48 -1.41 -2.77
C ALA A 20 7.59 -1.64 -1.24
N ASN A 21 8.55 -2.47 -0.81
CA ASN A 21 8.81 -2.72 0.62
C ASN A 21 9.30 -1.46 1.34
N ALA A 22 10.18 -0.67 0.73
CA ALA A 22 10.67 0.57 1.31
C ALA A 22 9.53 1.56 1.61
N VAL A 23 8.56 1.66 0.70
CA VAL A 23 7.37 2.49 0.89
C VAL A 23 6.46 1.93 2.00
N GLN A 24 6.22 0.61 2.02
CA GLN A 24 5.45 -0.03 3.09
C GLN A 24 6.05 0.26 4.47
N GLN A 25 7.37 0.14 4.61
CA GLN A 25 8.06 0.38 5.87
C GLN A 25 7.93 1.84 6.32
N ARG A 26 8.06 2.80 5.40
CA ARG A 26 7.85 4.22 5.71
C ARG A 26 6.41 4.53 6.11
N LEU A 27 5.42 3.98 5.40
CA LEU A 27 4.00 4.14 5.77
C LEU A 27 3.72 3.60 7.18
N GLN A 28 4.36 2.50 7.55
CA GLN A 28 4.25 1.92 8.89
C GLN A 28 4.97 2.77 9.94
N SER A 29 6.21 3.22 9.68
CA SER A 29 7.02 3.95 10.66
C SER A 29 6.57 5.40 10.86
N GLU A 30 6.23 6.10 9.77
CA GLU A 30 5.93 7.54 9.79
C GLU A 30 4.44 7.81 10.02
N ALA A 31 3.56 6.99 9.46
CA ALA A 31 2.11 7.25 9.46
C ALA A 31 1.29 6.18 10.21
N GLN A 32 1.92 5.11 10.70
CA GLN A 32 1.26 3.95 11.30
C GLN A 32 0.14 3.37 10.42
N LEU A 33 0.27 3.54 9.09
CA LEU A 33 -0.73 3.10 8.13
C LEU A 33 -0.49 1.65 7.75
N GLN A 34 -1.53 0.83 7.86
CA GLN A 34 -1.50 -0.54 7.37
C GLN A 34 -1.53 -0.54 5.85
N SER A 35 -0.43 -0.97 5.23
CA SER A 35 -0.29 -1.08 3.78
C SER A 35 0.05 -2.53 3.38
N PHE A 36 -0.38 -2.93 2.18
CA PHE A 36 -0.08 -4.24 1.59
C PHE A 36 0.42 -4.05 0.16
N ILE A 37 1.30 -4.94 -0.28
CA ILE A 37 1.83 -4.93 -1.65
C ILE A 37 0.95 -5.86 -2.49
N THR A 38 0.43 -5.35 -3.60
CA THR A 38 -0.34 -6.14 -4.58
C THR A 38 0.43 -6.22 -5.90
N ARG A 39 0.27 -7.33 -6.61
CA ARG A 39 0.76 -7.49 -7.99
C ARG A 39 -0.41 -7.22 -8.94
N ALA A 40 -0.21 -6.36 -9.93
CA ALA A 40 -1.15 -6.27 -11.05
C ALA A 40 -1.04 -7.60 -11.84
N ASN A 41 -2.16 -8.31 -12.00
CA ASN A 41 -2.27 -9.46 -12.90
C ASN A 41 -2.54 -8.98 -14.32
#